data_AF-A0A0V1Q0K0-F1
#
_entry.id   AF-A0A0V1Q0K0-F1
#
_cell.length_a   1.000
_cell.length_b   1.000
_cell.length_c   1.000
_cell.angle_alpha   90.00
_cell.angle_beta   90.00
_cell.angle_gamma   90.00
#
_symmetry.space_group_name_H-M   'P 1'
#
loop_
_entity.id
_entity.type
_entity.pdbx_description
1 polymer ?
#
loop_
_entity_poly.entity_id
_entity_poly.type
_entity_poly.pdbx_seq_one_letter_code
_entity_poly.pdbx_strand_id
1 'polypeptide(L)'
;MIHSTRAAANTVCSKLRMSVLLNFVSVRYRTRITEWYASEVITDRKSKFQARHVPITDEQEIPVILEQLLQDHKNISRSSHPHIIAWRTGQISQVLPPPTHPKSKKRKEPLTDHETGKEVKYHNISQGFKDNGEKGAGSKLLQQVLVHHNLINILVIVTRWYGGSPLGSLRFRHIINASLDSLRKSGTL
;
A
#
# COMPACT_ATOMS: atom_id res chain seq x y z
N MET A 1 43.40 -60.48 2.18
CA MET A 1 42.55 -59.87 3.24
C MET A 1 42.98 -58.43 3.40
N ILE A 2 42.21 -57.58 2.74
CA ILE A 2 42.16 -56.13 2.92
C ILE A 2 41.78 -55.81 4.37
N HIS A 3 42.29 -54.70 4.92
CA HIS A 3 41.65 -53.73 5.84
C HIS A 3 42.76 -52.85 6.46
N SER A 4 43.13 -51.79 5.72
CA SER A 4 43.91 -50.67 6.24
C SER A 4 42.93 -49.66 6.84
N THR A 5 42.96 -49.49 8.16
CA THR A 5 42.10 -48.60 8.93
C THR A 5 42.53 -47.15 8.79
N ARG A 6 41.54 -46.31 8.48
CA ARG A 6 41.63 -44.92 8.05
C ARG A 6 41.97 -43.98 9.23
N ALA A 7 42.90 -43.06 9.01
CA ALA A 7 43.22 -41.94 9.90
C ALA A 7 42.08 -40.92 9.98
N ALA A 8 41.79 -40.42 11.18
CA ALA A 8 40.93 -39.27 11.42
C ALA A 8 41.81 -38.01 11.55
N ALA A 9 41.70 -37.11 10.58
CA ALA A 9 42.33 -35.79 10.61
C ALA A 9 41.23 -34.71 10.66
N ASN A 10 41.32 -33.87 11.68
CA ASN A 10 40.56 -32.62 11.82
C ASN A 10 40.81 -31.71 10.62
N THR A 11 39.76 -31.27 9.92
CA THR A 11 39.82 -30.16 8.97
C THR A 11 38.57 -29.29 9.11
N VAL A 12 38.78 -28.15 9.77
CA VAL A 12 38.36 -26.79 9.40
C VAL A 12 37.09 -26.65 8.55
N CYS A 13 36.08 -26.02 9.16
CA CYS A 13 34.95 -25.37 8.49
C CYS A 13 35.45 -24.41 7.40
N SER A 14 35.26 -24.76 6.13
CA SER A 14 35.58 -23.91 4.98
C SER A 14 34.37 -23.65 4.08
N LYS A 15 33.94 -22.39 4.10
CA LYS A 15 33.48 -21.56 2.97
C LYS A 15 32.43 -22.13 2.01
N LEU A 16 31.28 -21.46 1.96
CA LEU A 16 30.87 -20.83 0.70
C LEU A 16 30.30 -19.43 0.94
N ARG A 17 31.10 -18.45 0.51
CA ARG A 17 30.79 -17.03 0.43
C ARG A 17 30.01 -16.85 -0.87
N MET A 18 28.70 -16.60 -0.81
CA MET A 18 27.93 -16.12 -1.96
C MET A 18 27.66 -14.63 -1.76
N SER A 19 28.71 -13.86 -2.06
CA SER A 19 28.61 -12.47 -2.46
C SER A 19 27.87 -12.40 -3.79
N VAL A 20 26.58 -12.07 -3.75
CA VAL A 20 25.88 -11.51 -4.91
C VAL A 20 25.89 -10.01 -4.72
N LEU A 21 26.71 -9.33 -5.52
CA LEU A 21 26.64 -7.89 -5.73
C LEU A 21 25.25 -7.57 -6.30
N LEU A 22 24.31 -7.20 -5.44
CA LEU A 22 23.17 -6.38 -5.84
C LEU A 22 23.65 -4.93 -5.81
N ASN A 23 23.87 -4.38 -7.00
CA ASN A 23 24.17 -2.98 -7.23
C ASN A 23 23.12 -2.12 -6.52
N PHE A 24 23.50 -1.58 -5.37
CA PHE A 24 22.74 -0.56 -4.65
C PHE A 24 22.80 0.72 -5.48
N VAL A 25 21.80 0.92 -6.34
CA VAL A 25 21.39 2.28 -6.68
C VAL A 25 20.87 2.87 -5.37
N SER A 26 21.64 3.77 -4.78
CA SER A 26 21.29 4.52 -3.58
C SER A 26 20.11 5.47 -3.87
N VAL A 27 18.92 4.89 -4.06
CA VAL A 27 17.66 5.61 -3.95
C VAL A 27 17.45 5.81 -2.46
N ARG A 28 17.39 7.06 -1.99
CA ARG A 28 16.99 7.39 -0.63
C ARG A 28 15.53 6.98 -0.46
N TYR A 29 15.27 5.70 -0.18
CA TYR A 29 13.95 5.28 0.29
C TYR A 29 13.66 6.08 1.56
N ARG A 30 12.47 6.68 1.62
CA ARG A 30 11.92 7.21 2.86
C ARG A 30 12.12 6.18 3.97
N THR A 31 12.48 6.69 5.14
CA THR A 31 12.57 5.98 6.41
C THR A 31 11.48 4.93 6.56
N ARG A 32 11.84 3.76 7.14
CA ARG A 32 10.94 2.68 7.55
C ARG A 32 9.60 3.23 8.05
N ILE A 33 8.48 2.69 7.58
CA ILE A 33 7.14 3.14 8.00
C ILE A 33 6.98 2.84 9.49
N THR A 34 6.93 3.88 10.33
CA THR A 34 6.76 3.73 11.78
C THR A 34 5.29 3.69 12.19
N GLU A 35 4.42 4.29 11.38
CA GLU A 35 2.99 4.39 11.65
C GLU A 35 2.19 3.98 10.43
N TRP A 36 1.24 3.07 10.65
CA TRP A 36 0.30 2.61 9.64
C TRP A 36 -1.07 3.22 9.95
N TYR A 37 -1.59 4.06 9.05
CA TYR A 37 -2.95 4.59 9.19
C TYR A 37 -3.98 3.49 8.91
N ALA A 38 -4.32 2.70 9.93
CA ALA A 38 -5.19 1.54 9.80
C ALA A 38 -6.67 1.87 10.06
N SER A 39 -7.55 1.27 9.26
CA SER A 39 -9.00 1.27 9.54
C SER A 39 -9.34 0.42 10.76
N GLU A 40 -10.54 0.61 11.29
CA GLU A 40 -11.15 -0.43 12.11
C GLU A 40 -11.32 -1.73 11.31
N VAL A 41 -11.36 -2.86 12.03
CA VAL A 41 -11.60 -4.16 11.41
C VAL A 41 -13.10 -4.33 11.17
N ILE A 42 -13.51 -4.32 9.90
CA ILE A 42 -14.89 -4.65 9.53
C ILE A 42 -15.05 -6.17 9.54
N THR A 43 -16.07 -6.68 10.22
CA THR A 43 -16.38 -8.11 10.27
C THR A 43 -17.78 -8.40 9.73
N ASP A 44 -17.90 -9.38 8.83
CA ASP A 44 -19.18 -9.84 8.27
C ASP A 44 -19.09 -11.34 7.92
N ARG A 45 -20.03 -12.13 8.44
CA ARG A 45 -20.03 -13.61 8.34
C ARG A 45 -18.64 -14.21 8.57
N LYS A 46 -18.01 -13.78 9.67
CA LYS A 46 -16.64 -14.14 10.10
C LYS A 46 -15.51 -13.69 9.16
N SER A 47 -15.82 -13.16 7.98
CA SER A 47 -14.82 -12.54 7.12
C SER A 47 -14.42 -11.22 7.75
N LYS A 48 -13.14 -10.88 7.66
CA LYS A 48 -12.59 -9.64 8.20
C LYS A 48 -11.95 -8.82 7.10
N PHE A 49 -12.02 -7.50 7.24
CA PHE A 49 -11.44 -6.54 6.31
C PHE A 49 -10.75 -5.44 7.12
N GLN A 50 -9.52 -5.12 6.77
CA GLN A 50 -8.81 -3.99 7.33
C GLN A 50 -7.99 -3.31 6.24
N ALA A 51 -8.11 -2.01 6.13
CA ALA A 51 -7.29 -1.22 5.22
C ALA A 51 -6.18 -0.50 5.98
N ARG A 52 -5.10 -0.23 5.27
CA ARG A 52 -4.04 0.71 5.62
C ARG A 52 -3.81 1.60 4.41
N HIS A 53 -3.37 2.83 4.64
CA HIS A 53 -2.81 3.64 3.57
C HIS A 53 -1.49 4.25 4.00
N VAL A 54 -0.65 4.56 3.02
CA VAL A 54 0.62 5.24 3.23
C VAL A 54 0.84 6.25 2.12
N PRO A 55 1.45 7.42 2.42
CA PRO A 55 1.86 8.35 1.41
C PRO A 55 3.03 7.77 0.61
N ILE A 56 2.97 7.87 -0.71
CA ILE A 56 4.04 7.46 -1.62
C ILE A 56 4.28 8.55 -2.66
N THR A 57 5.50 8.63 -3.17
CA THR A 57 5.84 9.55 -4.26
C THR A 57 6.12 8.80 -5.56
N ASP A 58 6.55 7.54 -5.44
CA ASP A 58 6.88 6.67 -6.55
C ASP A 58 6.25 5.28 -6.33
N GLU A 59 5.77 4.67 -7.41
CA GLU A 59 5.25 3.30 -7.40
C GLU A 59 6.33 2.24 -7.14
N GLN A 60 7.61 2.57 -7.39
CA GLN A 60 8.74 1.68 -7.07
C GLN A 60 8.92 1.48 -5.56
N GLU A 61 8.30 2.31 -4.71
CA GLU A 61 8.28 2.14 -3.25
C GLU A 61 7.39 0.95 -2.81
N ILE A 62 6.40 0.58 -3.62
CA ILE A 62 5.35 -0.39 -3.25
C ILE A 62 5.90 -1.75 -2.82
N PRO A 63 6.85 -2.40 -3.53
CA PRO A 63 7.37 -3.71 -3.12
C PRO A 63 7.98 -3.71 -1.71
N VAL A 64 8.79 -2.69 -1.39
CA VAL A 64 9.44 -2.56 -0.07
C VAL A 64 8.41 -2.29 1.02
N ILE A 65 7.39 -1.47 0.74
CA ILE A 65 6.28 -1.20 1.66
C ILE A 65 5.49 -2.48 1.96
N LEU A 66 5.19 -3.29 0.94
CA LEU A 66 4.45 -4.56 1.13
C LEU A 66 5.27 -5.58 1.92
N GLU A 67 6.57 -5.67 1.67
CA GLU A 67 7.45 -6.51 2.46
C GLU A 67 7.45 -6.08 3.93
N GLN A 68 7.61 -4.78 4.20
CA GLN A 68 7.56 -4.25 5.56
C GLN A 68 6.20 -4.54 6.23
N LEU A 69 5.09 -4.37 5.52
CA LEU A 69 3.75 -4.68 6.05
C LEU A 69 3.66 -6.11 6.60
N LEU A 70 4.18 -7.08 5.84
CA LEU A 70 4.14 -8.50 6.20
C LEU A 70 5.11 -8.83 7.36
N GLN A 71 6.23 -8.12 7.46
CA GLN A 71 7.17 -8.25 8.58
C GLN A 71 6.57 -7.70 9.88
N ASP A 72 5.96 -6.51 9.82
CA ASP A 72 5.37 -5.84 10.97
C ASP A 72 4.07 -6.53 11.45
N HIS A 73 3.31 -7.17 10.54
CA HIS A 73 2.02 -7.78 10.84
C HIS A 73 1.95 -9.26 10.42
N LYS A 74 2.52 -10.14 11.25
CA LYS A 74 2.61 -11.59 10.99
C LYS A 74 1.27 -12.30 10.78
N ASN A 75 0.15 -11.71 11.23
CA ASN A 75 -1.20 -12.26 11.01
C ASN A 75 -1.76 -11.95 9.59
N ILE A 76 -1.20 -10.98 8.88
CA ILE A 76 -1.62 -10.62 7.51
C ILE A 76 -1.11 -11.65 6.50
N SER A 77 0.11 -12.17 6.68
CA SER A 77 0.70 -13.17 5.77
C SER A 77 -0.14 -14.46 5.67
N ARG A 78 -0.93 -14.76 6.71
CA ARG A 78 -1.85 -15.92 6.77
C ARG A 78 -3.29 -15.59 6.33
N SER A 79 -3.56 -14.36 5.93
CA SER A 79 -4.88 -13.97 5.43
C SER A 79 -5.15 -14.55 4.04
N SER A 80 -6.41 -14.57 3.63
CA SER A 80 -6.79 -15.07 2.32
C SER A 80 -6.31 -14.16 1.20
N HIS A 81 -6.32 -12.84 1.45
CA HIS A 81 -5.82 -11.83 0.53
C HIS A 81 -5.02 -10.78 1.34
N PRO A 82 -3.68 -10.92 1.43
CA PRO A 82 -2.85 -10.12 2.33
C PRO A 82 -2.80 -8.64 1.98
N HIS A 83 -2.79 -8.30 0.70
CA HIS A 83 -2.62 -6.92 0.25
C HIS A 83 -3.31 -6.67 -1.08
N ILE A 84 -4.63 -6.46 -1.12
CA ILE A 84 -5.30 -5.90 -2.30
C ILE A 84 -4.90 -4.43 -2.38
N ILE A 85 -4.37 -3.94 -3.50
CA ILE A 85 -3.79 -2.59 -3.57
C ILE A 85 -4.34 -1.73 -4.72
N ALA A 86 -4.31 -0.42 -4.49
CA ALA A 86 -4.38 0.60 -5.53
C ALA A 86 -3.50 1.78 -5.14
N TRP A 87 -2.95 2.47 -6.12
CA TRP A 87 -2.11 3.65 -5.91
C TRP A 87 -2.34 4.71 -6.98
N ARG A 88 -2.02 5.95 -6.60
CA ARG A 88 -1.86 7.08 -7.52
C ARG A 88 -0.65 7.90 -7.05
N THR A 89 0.23 8.30 -7.96
CA THR A 89 1.36 9.22 -7.72
C THR A 89 1.37 10.32 -8.77
N GLY A 90 1.98 11.45 -8.46
CA GLY A 90 2.09 12.57 -9.39
C GLY A 90 3.00 13.67 -8.86
N GLN A 91 3.55 14.45 -9.78
CA GLN A 91 4.41 15.59 -9.48
C GLN A 91 3.59 16.87 -9.39
N ILE A 92 3.94 17.77 -8.48
CA ILE A 92 3.26 19.06 -8.31
C ILE A 92 3.81 20.03 -9.36
N SER A 93 2.95 20.58 -10.22
CA SER A 93 3.39 21.50 -11.28
C SER A 93 3.50 22.94 -10.77
N GLN A 94 2.51 23.41 -10.01
CA GLN A 94 2.44 24.78 -9.47
C GLN A 94 1.49 24.83 -8.27
N VAL A 95 1.81 25.70 -7.31
CA VAL A 95 0.92 26.12 -6.23
C VAL A 95 0.25 27.42 -6.70
N LEU A 96 -1.04 27.38 -7.04
CA LEU A 96 -1.74 28.57 -7.55
C LEU A 96 -1.96 29.60 -6.42
N PRO A 97 -1.83 30.91 -6.70
CA PRO A 97 -2.21 31.94 -5.72
C PRO A 97 -3.72 31.88 -5.42
N PRO A 98 -4.17 32.30 -4.22
CA PRO A 98 -5.58 32.28 -3.84
C PRO A 98 -6.45 33.04 -4.86
N PRO A 99 -7.65 32.55 -5.20
CA PRO A 99 -8.53 33.22 -6.16
C PRO A 99 -8.97 34.60 -5.66
N THR A 100 -8.74 35.65 -6.46
CA THR A 100 -8.98 37.06 -6.11
C THR A 100 -10.40 37.59 -6.40
N HIS A 101 -11.40 36.72 -6.63
CA HIS A 101 -12.77 37.19 -6.92
C HIS A 101 -13.88 36.43 -6.16
N PRO A 102 -15.01 37.10 -5.79
CA PRO A 102 -16.07 36.51 -4.99
C PRO A 102 -16.79 35.37 -5.73
N LYS A 103 -17.05 34.27 -5.02
CA LYS A 103 -17.66 33.03 -5.52
C LYS A 103 -19.07 33.27 -6.07
N SER A 104 -19.31 32.91 -7.34
CA SER A 104 -20.67 32.60 -7.83
C SER A 104 -20.66 31.43 -8.82
N LYS A 105 -20.98 30.24 -8.31
CA LYS A 105 -21.54 29.02 -8.95
C LYS A 105 -20.88 27.78 -8.33
N LYS A 106 -21.70 26.87 -7.79
CA LYS A 106 -21.33 25.54 -7.26
C LYS A 106 -20.46 24.78 -8.28
N ARG A 107 -19.13 24.89 -8.17
CA ARG A 107 -18.16 24.01 -8.80
C ARG A 107 -17.70 23.01 -7.74
N LYS A 108 -17.43 21.76 -8.13
CA LYS A 108 -16.79 20.77 -7.24
C LYS A 108 -15.50 21.41 -6.69
N GLU A 109 -15.39 21.50 -5.37
CA GLU A 109 -14.27 22.16 -4.69
C GLU A 109 -12.95 21.47 -5.12
N PRO A 110 -11.95 22.23 -5.61
CA PRO A 110 -10.61 21.69 -5.89
C PRO A 110 -9.96 21.17 -4.60
N LEU A 111 -9.03 20.22 -4.73
CA LEU A 111 -8.23 19.77 -3.60
C LEU A 111 -7.40 20.93 -3.06
N THR A 112 -7.77 21.39 -1.87
CA THR A 112 -6.99 22.31 -1.06
C THR A 112 -5.96 21.50 -0.28
N ASP A 113 -4.70 21.90 -0.33
CA ASP A 113 -3.72 21.46 0.67
C ASP A 113 -4.29 21.76 2.07
N HIS A 114 -4.46 20.73 2.89
CA HIS A 114 -5.04 20.85 4.24
C HIS A 114 -4.16 21.71 5.17
N GLU A 115 -2.89 21.95 4.83
CA GLU A 115 -2.02 22.88 5.55
C GLU A 115 -2.08 24.33 5.05
N THR A 116 -2.36 24.60 3.76
CA THR A 116 -2.20 25.95 3.18
C THR A 116 -3.38 26.52 2.41
N GLY A 117 -4.44 25.75 2.16
CA GLY A 117 -5.65 26.21 1.46
C GLY A 117 -5.45 26.53 -0.03
N LYS A 118 -4.31 26.13 -0.63
CA LYS A 118 -3.98 26.40 -2.03
C LYS A 118 -4.36 25.24 -2.94
N GLU A 119 -4.82 25.57 -4.16
CA GLU A 119 -5.12 24.59 -5.20
C GLU A 119 -3.81 24.02 -5.76
N VAL A 120 -3.62 22.71 -5.58
CA VAL A 120 -2.44 21.98 -6.07
C VAL A 120 -2.78 21.25 -7.36
N LYS A 121 -2.07 21.57 -8.45
CA LYS A 121 -2.19 20.84 -9.71
C LYS A 121 -1.11 19.77 -9.83
N TYR A 122 -1.52 18.54 -10.09
CA TYR A 122 -0.63 17.41 -10.34
C TYR A 122 -0.46 17.16 -11.85
N HIS A 123 0.75 16.76 -12.24
CA HIS A 123 1.08 16.28 -13.58
C HIS A 123 1.82 14.94 -13.49
N ASN A 124 2.01 14.28 -14.63
CA ASN A 124 2.69 12.98 -14.72
C ASN A 124 2.07 11.95 -13.76
N ILE A 125 0.73 11.87 -13.76
CA ILE A 125 0.02 10.97 -12.85
C ILE A 125 0.27 9.52 -13.30
N SER A 126 0.96 8.74 -12.47
CA SER A 126 0.96 7.28 -12.56
C SER A 126 -0.09 6.71 -11.62
N GLN A 127 -0.75 5.64 -12.05
CA GLN A 127 -1.74 4.96 -11.22
C GLN A 127 -1.88 3.51 -11.61
N GLY A 128 -2.25 2.69 -10.64
CA GLY A 128 -2.46 1.27 -10.88
C GLY A 128 -3.14 0.57 -9.72
N PHE A 129 -3.36 -0.73 -9.89
CA PHE A 129 -3.94 -1.59 -8.87
C PHE A 129 -3.48 -3.03 -9.03
N LYS A 130 -3.61 -3.82 -7.96
CA LYS A 130 -3.46 -5.28 -8.00
C LYS A 130 -4.52 -5.93 -7.12
N ASP A 131 -5.25 -6.88 -7.69
CA ASP A 131 -6.32 -7.63 -7.01
C ASP A 131 -5.77 -8.60 -5.94
N ASN A 132 -4.55 -9.12 -6.13
CA ASN A 132 -3.86 -10.03 -5.20
C ASN A 132 -4.75 -11.15 -4.64
N GLY A 133 -5.42 -11.85 -5.56
CA GLY A 133 -6.32 -12.97 -5.30
C GLY A 133 -7.80 -12.58 -5.15
N GLU A 134 -8.11 -11.31 -4.92
CA GLU A 134 -9.48 -10.80 -4.82
C GLU A 134 -9.93 -10.17 -6.15
N LYS A 135 -10.28 -11.00 -7.13
CA LYS A 135 -10.59 -10.54 -8.50
C LYS A 135 -11.62 -9.39 -8.52
N GLY A 136 -11.24 -8.30 -9.18
CA GLY A 136 -12.02 -7.08 -9.36
C GLY A 136 -11.94 -6.07 -8.20
N ALA A 137 -11.24 -6.36 -7.11
CA ALA A 137 -11.19 -5.46 -5.95
C ALA A 137 -10.22 -4.29 -6.14
N GLY A 138 -9.05 -4.51 -6.73
CA GLY A 138 -8.05 -3.46 -6.95
C GLY A 138 -8.57 -2.35 -7.86
N SER A 139 -9.26 -2.70 -8.94
CA SER A 139 -9.89 -1.71 -9.82
C SER A 139 -10.92 -0.85 -9.08
N LYS A 140 -11.71 -1.46 -8.18
CA LYS A 140 -12.67 -0.73 -7.34
C LYS A 140 -11.98 0.21 -6.35
N LEU A 141 -10.87 -0.21 -5.75
CA LEU A 141 -10.05 0.66 -4.91
C LEU A 141 -9.54 1.86 -5.70
N LEU A 142 -8.94 1.63 -6.88
CA LEU A 142 -8.44 2.73 -7.70
C LEU A 142 -9.57 3.70 -8.09
N GLN A 143 -10.66 3.19 -8.64
CA GLN A 143 -11.72 4.04 -9.22
C GLN A 143 -12.61 4.69 -8.17
N GLN A 144 -13.06 3.93 -7.16
CA GLN A 144 -14.06 4.39 -6.19
C GLN A 144 -13.45 5.03 -4.94
N VAL A 145 -12.18 4.75 -4.64
CA VAL A 145 -11.47 5.38 -3.53
C VAL A 145 -10.55 6.47 -4.05
N LEU A 146 -9.54 6.14 -4.85
CA LEU A 146 -8.49 7.11 -5.18
C LEU A 146 -8.92 8.14 -6.23
N VAL A 147 -9.51 7.69 -7.35
CA VAL A 147 -9.94 8.59 -8.44
C VAL A 147 -11.15 9.41 -8.02
N HIS A 148 -12.17 8.77 -7.43
CA HIS A 148 -13.41 9.45 -7.01
C HIS A 148 -13.16 10.58 -6.00
N HIS A 149 -12.24 10.37 -5.06
CA HIS A 149 -11.84 11.37 -4.06
C HIS A 149 -10.63 12.20 -4.48
N ASN A 150 -10.19 12.07 -5.75
CA ASN A 150 -9.03 12.74 -6.34
C ASN A 150 -7.70 12.56 -5.57
N LEU A 151 -7.56 11.52 -4.76
CA LEU A 151 -6.38 11.27 -3.94
C LEU A 151 -5.16 10.92 -4.80
N ILE A 152 -4.03 11.60 -4.60
CA ILE A 152 -2.76 11.43 -5.31
C ILE A 152 -1.64 11.34 -4.27
N ASN A 153 -0.55 10.64 -4.61
CA ASN A 153 0.59 10.34 -3.74
C ASN A 153 0.23 9.43 -2.56
N ILE A 154 -0.65 8.45 -2.82
CA ILE A 154 -1.17 7.52 -1.82
C ILE A 154 -1.20 6.10 -2.38
N LEU A 155 -0.78 5.16 -1.54
CA LEU A 155 -1.02 3.72 -1.68
C LEU A 155 -2.07 3.29 -0.66
N VAL A 156 -3.13 2.63 -1.12
CA VAL A 156 -4.11 1.95 -0.28
C VAL A 156 -3.88 0.45 -0.36
N ILE A 157 -3.87 -0.19 0.81
CA ILE A 157 -3.67 -1.62 0.99
C ILE A 157 -4.83 -2.19 1.81
N VAL A 158 -5.52 -3.19 1.31
CA VAL A 158 -6.60 -3.88 2.03
C VAL A 158 -6.24 -5.32 2.24
N THR A 159 -6.30 -5.75 3.50
CA THR A 159 -6.20 -7.16 3.88
C THR A 159 -7.61 -7.73 4.08
N ARG A 160 -7.87 -8.91 3.52
CA ARG A 160 -9.09 -9.68 3.75
C ARG A 160 -8.79 -11.07 4.29
N TRP A 161 -9.50 -11.45 5.36
CA TRP A 161 -9.55 -12.81 5.88
C TRP A 161 -10.91 -13.44 5.53
N TYR A 162 -10.93 -14.61 4.87
CA TYR A 162 -12.15 -15.32 4.54
C TYR A 162 -12.78 -15.98 5.78
N GLY A 163 -14.09 -15.78 5.95
CA GLY A 163 -14.84 -16.29 7.11
C GLY A 163 -15.46 -17.68 6.94
N GLY A 164 -15.27 -18.35 5.80
CA GLY A 164 -15.86 -19.66 5.52
C GLY A 164 -17.13 -19.63 4.65
N SER A 165 -17.77 -18.47 4.46
CA SER A 165 -18.95 -18.33 3.60
C SER A 165 -18.80 -17.22 2.54
N PRO A 166 -19.26 -17.43 1.29
CA PRO A 166 -19.18 -16.41 0.25
C PRO A 166 -20.00 -15.15 0.59
N LEU A 167 -19.40 -13.99 0.35
CA LEU A 167 -20.05 -12.67 0.53
C LEU A 167 -20.60 -12.09 -0.78
N GLY A 168 -20.34 -12.72 -1.94
CA GLY A 168 -20.79 -12.20 -3.23
C GLY A 168 -20.22 -10.81 -3.51
N SER A 169 -21.07 -9.86 -3.89
CA SER A 169 -20.69 -8.46 -4.15
C SER A 169 -20.43 -7.64 -2.88
N LEU A 170 -20.93 -8.08 -1.71
CA LEU A 170 -20.84 -7.35 -0.45
C LEU A 170 -19.39 -7.18 0.03
N ARG A 171 -18.51 -8.13 -0.26
CA ARG A 171 -17.07 -8.02 0.03
C ARG A 171 -16.45 -6.75 -0.53
N PHE A 172 -16.87 -6.33 -1.73
CA PHE A 172 -16.32 -5.12 -2.36
C PHE A 172 -16.74 -3.87 -1.61
N ARG A 173 -17.96 -3.82 -1.08
CA ARG A 173 -18.43 -2.72 -0.24
C ARG A 173 -17.58 -2.60 1.03
N HIS A 174 -17.27 -3.73 1.68
CA HIS A 174 -16.40 -3.75 2.87
C HIS A 174 -14.97 -3.33 2.55
N ILE A 175 -14.43 -3.77 1.41
CA ILE A 175 -13.10 -3.36 0.93
C ILE A 175 -13.03 -1.84 0.76
N ILE A 176 -14.02 -1.24 0.09
CA ILE A 176 -14.10 0.21 -0.12
C ILE A 176 -14.27 0.96 1.21
N ASN A 177 -15.20 0.51 2.05
CA ASN A 177 -15.49 1.16 3.33
C ASN A 177 -14.29 1.14 4.28
N ALA A 178 -13.56 0.03 4.35
CA ALA A 178 -12.33 -0.06 5.13
C ALA A 178 -11.29 0.95 4.62
N SER A 179 -11.11 1.07 3.30
CA SER A 179 -10.19 2.04 2.72
C SER A 179 -10.56 3.49 3.04
N LEU A 180 -11.84 3.84 2.93
CA LEU A 180 -12.31 5.19 3.25
C LEU A 180 -12.17 5.50 4.76
N ASP A 181 -12.42 4.51 5.62
CA ASP A 181 -12.21 4.66 7.07
C ASP A 181 -10.73 4.93 7.42
N SER A 182 -9.82 4.15 6.82
CA SER A 182 -8.38 4.36 6.96
C SER A 182 -7.95 5.78 6.57
N LEU A 183 -8.46 6.31 5.44
CA LEU A 183 -8.15 7.66 4.94
C LEU A 183 -8.72 8.79 5.82
N ARG A 184 -9.92 8.61 6.38
CA ARG A 184 -10.53 9.61 7.28
C ARG A 184 -9.78 9.71 8.60
N LYS A 185 -9.30 8.57 9.13
CA LYS A 185 -8.56 8.53 10.40
C LYS A 185 -7.25 9.33 10.36
N SER A 186 -6.62 9.47 9.21
CA SER A 186 -5.40 10.28 9.05
C SER A 186 -5.69 11.75 8.71
N GLY A 187 -6.95 12.14 8.55
CA GLY A 187 -7.33 13.48 8.06
C GLY A 187 -7.00 13.69 6.57
N THR A 188 -6.71 12.62 5.82
CA THR A 188 -6.46 12.69 4.38
C THR A 188 -7.75 12.84 3.55
N LEU A 189 -8.89 12.47 4.13
CA LEU A 189 -10.24 12.66 3.59
C LEU A 189 -11.14 13.29 4.65
#